data_AF-A0A6B1HM17-F1
#
_entry.id   AF-A0A6B1HM17-F1
#
_cell.length_a   1.000
_cell.length_b   1.000
_cell.length_c   1.000
_cell.angle_alpha   90.00
_cell.angle_beta   90.00
_cell.angle_gamma   90.00
#
_symmetry.space_group_name_H-M   'P 1'
#
loop_
_entity.id
_entity.type
_entity.pdbx_description
1 polymer ?
#
loop_
_entity_poly.entity_id
_entity_poly.type
_entity_poly.pdbx_seq_one_letter_code
_entity_poly.pdbx_strand_id
1 'polypeptide(L)'
;MPQHDASALLEQLKELENVAVVCPESDVPEWVPEALRDVVLTAADAKGLEFQAVCVRDPGKYLVRLGEAEDKVRDAARLEEHMRRTAIDRLRVALSRPTETLVFVDVDADDLALSHSRGLLGDAARYEPEDLVEHLTDGETTVEERVDRRIEEARALVGERPERAWLRADQAVKLLGDPDLPNGVSDEEIRHRARTTLLAMAARLLVDGVPIGITRHEVTTAARHEAAALDLSESEHWSDRRARDPRTLGDQQGSNVAAFASCTHAFDELEAWSGAADRRAASPFGLLDATLALGDQGQWLRSALPSVAQTLRGALQEQAASRDTAGHYAGDVEGWLRLTGYPGDIAGEARHLRVLAVEELIEHDPEAANRTLRKVVPEDTRLVARVREAQGRFDEAAEAFERAEMPEDALRAWRMAGRWEQAIGLADGSERADLEWLGNLQRMVEEQPTDLGERLTPGERERLHKVVGRVTRE
;
A
#
# COMPACT_ATOMS: atom_id res chain seq x y z
N MET A 1 10.95 31.67 -2.41
CA MET A 1 11.05 32.17 -3.80
C MET A 1 12.16 33.23 -3.89
N PRO A 2 12.95 33.32 -4.98
CA PRO A 2 13.96 34.37 -5.17
C PRO A 2 13.39 35.81 -5.24
N GLN A 3 14.18 36.83 -4.87
CA GLN A 3 13.77 38.26 -4.95
C GLN A 3 13.33 38.74 -6.34
N HIS A 4 13.99 38.26 -7.40
CA HIS A 4 13.62 38.63 -8.77
C HIS A 4 12.19 38.14 -9.10
N ASP A 5 11.90 36.89 -8.79
CA ASP A 5 10.59 36.29 -9.06
C ASP A 5 9.51 36.90 -8.15
N ALA A 6 9.88 37.26 -6.92
CA ALA A 6 9.01 38.02 -6.03
C ALA A 6 8.63 39.38 -6.61
N SER A 7 9.57 40.07 -7.25
CA SER A 7 9.29 41.36 -7.90
C SER A 7 8.34 41.20 -9.08
N ALA A 8 8.54 40.18 -9.91
CA ALA A 8 7.63 39.85 -11.01
C ALA A 8 6.22 39.46 -10.52
N LEU A 9 6.11 38.74 -9.40
CA LEU A 9 4.83 38.44 -8.77
C LEU A 9 4.14 39.73 -8.29
N LEU A 10 4.87 40.65 -7.65
CA LEU A 10 4.29 41.94 -7.21
C LEU A 10 3.74 42.77 -8.37
N GLU A 11 4.40 42.75 -9.54
CA GLU A 11 3.88 43.40 -10.75
C GLU A 11 2.53 42.82 -11.19
N GLN A 12 2.38 41.50 -11.12
CA GLN A 12 1.13 40.83 -11.49
C GLN A 12 0.02 41.08 -10.45
N LEU A 13 0.36 41.01 -9.15
CA LEU A 13 -0.60 41.24 -8.06
C LEU A 13 -1.12 42.67 -8.04
N LYS A 14 -0.32 43.65 -8.48
CA LYS A 14 -0.74 45.06 -8.60
C LYS A 14 -1.95 45.26 -9.50
N GLU A 15 -2.10 44.42 -10.52
CA GLU A 15 -3.19 44.52 -11.50
C GLU A 15 -4.50 43.88 -11.00
N LEU A 16 -4.49 43.24 -9.81
CA LEU A 16 -5.67 42.60 -9.22
C LEU A 16 -6.38 43.54 -8.24
N GLU A 17 -7.64 43.89 -8.52
CA GLU A 17 -8.38 44.90 -7.75
C GLU A 17 -8.69 44.51 -6.29
N ASN A 18 -8.73 43.21 -5.97
CA ASN A 18 -9.18 42.70 -4.67
C ASN A 18 -8.07 42.01 -3.84
N VAL A 19 -6.80 42.20 -4.24
CA VAL A 19 -5.64 41.59 -3.57
C VAL A 19 -4.78 42.68 -2.93
N ALA A 20 -4.39 42.48 -1.68
CA ALA A 20 -3.41 43.34 -1.02
C ALA A 20 -2.14 42.57 -0.65
N VAL A 21 -0.99 43.20 -0.85
CA VAL A 21 0.30 42.70 -0.34
C VAL A 21 0.61 43.44 0.96
N VAL A 22 0.74 42.71 2.07
CA VAL A 22 0.96 43.31 3.39
C VAL A 22 2.28 42.82 3.98
N CYS A 23 3.12 43.77 4.39
CA CYS A 23 4.33 43.50 5.14
C CYS A 23 4.07 43.70 6.64
N PRO A 24 4.37 42.72 7.52
CA PRO A 24 4.23 42.86 8.97
C PRO A 24 5.31 43.77 9.60
N GLU A 25 6.32 44.18 8.83
CA GLU A 25 7.33 45.14 9.27
C GLU A 25 6.81 46.59 9.30
N SER A 26 7.58 47.48 9.92
CA SER A 26 7.24 48.91 9.95
C SER A 26 7.42 49.58 8.59
N ASP A 27 8.29 49.03 7.75
CA ASP A 27 8.78 49.66 6.52
C ASP A 27 8.75 48.67 5.36
N VAL A 28 8.58 49.18 4.14
CA VAL A 28 8.67 48.38 2.92
C VAL A 28 10.15 48.02 2.67
N PRO A 29 10.50 46.74 2.51
CA PRO A 29 11.90 46.33 2.42
C PRO A 29 12.62 46.83 1.17
N GLU A 30 13.93 47.09 1.30
CA GLU A 30 14.72 47.83 0.31
C GLU A 30 14.82 47.18 -1.07
N TRP A 31 14.76 45.84 -1.15
CA TRP A 31 14.84 45.13 -2.42
C TRP A 31 13.61 45.35 -3.32
N VAL A 32 12.48 45.80 -2.76
CA VAL A 32 11.28 46.11 -3.53
C VAL A 32 11.56 47.33 -4.42
N PRO A 33 11.43 47.21 -5.75
CA PRO A 33 11.67 48.31 -6.67
C PRO A 33 10.81 49.53 -6.32
N GLU A 34 11.35 50.74 -6.49
CA GLU A 34 10.68 51.99 -6.13
C GLU A 34 9.29 52.12 -6.78
N ALA A 35 9.14 51.66 -8.03
CA ALA A 35 7.88 51.67 -8.77
C ALA A 35 6.78 50.74 -8.19
N LEU A 36 7.14 49.81 -7.29
CA LEU A 36 6.24 48.81 -6.70
C LEU A 36 6.06 49.01 -5.19
N ARG A 37 6.70 50.01 -4.57
CA ARG A 37 6.60 50.24 -3.13
C ARG A 37 5.17 50.56 -2.68
N ASP A 38 4.42 51.27 -3.51
CA ASP A 38 3.02 51.63 -3.23
C ASP A 38 2.07 50.42 -3.27
N VAL A 39 2.52 49.28 -3.82
CA VAL A 39 1.75 48.02 -3.85
C VAL A 39 1.83 47.28 -2.51
N VAL A 40 2.88 47.52 -1.73
CA VAL A 40 3.14 46.82 -0.47
C VAL A 40 2.71 47.69 0.70
N LEU A 41 1.60 47.32 1.35
CA LEU A 41 1.09 48.01 2.52
C LEU A 41 1.83 47.56 3.78
N THR A 42 2.12 48.49 4.70
CA THR A 42 2.52 48.09 6.05
C THR A 42 1.29 47.66 6.87
N ALA A 43 1.51 46.97 7.98
CA ALA A 43 0.42 46.65 8.91
C ALA A 43 -0.33 47.90 9.44
N ALA A 44 0.31 49.08 9.45
CA ALA A 44 -0.35 50.32 9.82
C ALA A 44 -1.27 50.82 8.71
N ASP A 45 -0.84 50.74 7.44
CA ASP A 45 -1.60 51.19 6.27
C ASP A 45 -2.81 50.29 6.02
N ALA A 46 -2.65 48.98 6.21
CA ALA A 46 -3.73 48.00 6.03
C ALA A 46 -4.78 48.02 7.16
N LYS A 47 -4.53 48.73 8.26
CA LYS A 47 -5.39 48.67 9.45
C LYS A 47 -6.76 49.30 9.18
N GLY A 48 -7.82 48.53 9.38
CA GLY A 48 -9.20 48.97 9.16
C GLY A 48 -9.66 48.84 7.71
N LEU A 49 -8.78 48.34 6.83
CA LEU A 49 -9.15 47.88 5.50
C LEU A 49 -9.42 46.37 5.54
N GLU A 50 -10.23 45.90 4.60
CA GLU A 50 -10.51 44.48 4.37
C GLU A 50 -10.33 44.21 2.88
N PHE A 51 -9.73 43.07 2.57
CA PHE A 51 -9.44 42.66 1.19
C PHE A 51 -9.92 41.23 1.00
N GLN A 52 -10.31 40.88 -0.23
CA GLN A 52 -10.72 39.51 -0.53
C GLN A 52 -9.57 38.54 -0.27
N ALA A 53 -8.40 38.85 -0.81
CA ALA A 53 -7.18 38.10 -0.60
C ALA A 53 -6.04 38.98 -0.07
N VAL A 54 -5.22 38.42 0.82
CA VAL A 54 -4.07 39.10 1.40
C VAL A 54 -2.82 38.23 1.28
N CYS A 55 -1.81 38.75 0.59
CA CYS A 55 -0.47 38.19 0.52
C CYS A 55 0.40 38.79 1.62
N VAL A 56 0.61 38.04 2.71
CA VAL A 56 1.51 38.42 3.80
C VAL A 56 2.94 38.08 3.40
N ARG A 57 3.81 39.08 3.40
CA ARG A 57 5.20 38.93 2.98
C ARG A 57 6.12 38.54 4.15
N ASP A 58 7.03 37.60 3.88
CA ASP A 58 8.06 37.09 4.79
C ASP A 58 7.59 36.76 6.23
N PRO A 59 6.40 36.16 6.42
CA PRO A 59 5.91 35.84 7.77
C PRO A 59 6.85 34.86 8.48
N GLY A 60 7.53 33.96 7.76
CA GLY A 60 8.45 33.00 8.35
C GLY A 60 9.67 33.66 8.97
N LYS A 61 10.35 34.54 8.20
CA LYS A 61 11.49 35.33 8.71
C LYS A 61 11.07 36.27 9.83
N TYR A 62 9.84 36.75 9.80
CA TYR A 62 9.27 37.55 10.89
C TYR A 62 9.11 36.72 12.18
N LEU A 63 8.58 35.51 12.07
CA LEU A 63 8.39 34.57 13.18
C LEU A 63 9.72 34.08 13.77
N VAL A 64 10.73 33.79 12.94
CA VAL A 64 12.07 33.42 13.40
C VAL A 64 12.66 34.51 14.29
N ARG A 65 12.63 35.77 13.83
CA ARG A 65 13.11 36.93 14.62
C ARG A 65 12.32 37.12 15.91
N LEU A 66 11.01 36.85 15.88
CA LEU A 66 10.18 36.87 17.09
C LEU A 66 10.63 35.80 18.09
N GLY A 67 11.01 34.61 17.62
CA GLY A 67 11.50 33.49 18.46
C GLY A 67 12.92 33.69 19.00
N GLU A 68 13.87 34.20 18.20
CA GLU A 68 15.25 34.46 18.64
C GLU A 68 15.34 35.52 19.76
N ALA A 69 14.36 36.41 19.84
CA ALA A 69 14.22 37.37 20.92
C ALA A 69 13.83 36.73 22.26
N GLU A 70 13.43 35.44 22.28
CA GLU A 70 13.08 34.68 23.49
C GLU A 70 14.34 34.14 24.20
N ASP A 71 15.32 33.64 23.44
CA ASP A 71 16.51 32.97 23.96
C ASP A 71 17.58 33.91 24.53
N LYS A 72 17.54 35.20 24.17
CA LYS A 72 18.50 36.22 24.63
C LYS A 72 18.10 36.92 25.93
N VAL A 73 16.98 36.56 26.55
CA VAL A 73 16.45 37.30 27.70
C VAL A 73 17.02 36.79 29.02
N ARG A 74 18.01 37.54 29.55
CA ARG A 74 18.15 37.64 31.01
C ARG A 74 18.28 39.07 31.58
N ASP A 75 18.53 40.13 30.81
CA ASP A 75 18.76 41.47 31.41
C ASP A 75 18.14 42.72 30.72
N ALA A 76 17.36 42.61 29.62
CA ALA A 76 16.72 43.77 28.93
C ALA A 76 15.16 43.69 28.84
N ALA A 77 14.52 43.11 29.86
CA ALA A 77 13.21 42.46 29.74
C ALA A 77 11.97 43.32 29.36
N ARG A 78 11.91 44.64 29.64
CA ARG A 78 10.65 45.41 29.47
C ARG A 78 10.46 46.06 28.10
N LEU A 79 11.50 46.69 27.53
CA LEU A 79 11.40 47.34 26.23
C LEU A 79 11.28 46.29 25.11
N GLU A 80 12.02 45.19 25.23
CA GLU A 80 11.98 44.07 24.31
C GLU A 80 10.61 43.35 24.35
N GLU A 81 9.99 43.20 25.52
CA GLU A 81 8.63 42.67 25.65
C GLU A 81 7.58 43.58 24.97
N HIS A 82 7.68 44.89 25.14
CA HIS A 82 6.80 45.85 24.45
C HIS A 82 6.99 45.83 22.93
N MET A 83 8.23 45.75 22.45
CA MET A 83 8.53 45.65 21.02
C MET A 83 8.01 44.34 20.42
N ARG A 84 8.18 43.23 21.14
CA ARG A 84 7.66 41.92 20.74
C ARG A 84 6.14 41.90 20.66
N ARG A 85 5.45 42.42 21.68
CA ARG A 85 3.99 42.55 21.66
C ARG A 85 3.52 43.40 20.47
N THR A 86 4.23 44.50 20.19
CA THR A 86 3.94 45.35 19.03
C THR A 86 4.12 44.61 17.72
N ALA A 87 5.17 43.78 17.59
CA ALA A 87 5.42 42.97 16.42
C ALA A 87 4.36 41.87 16.23
N ILE A 88 3.96 41.19 17.31
CA ILE A 88 2.83 40.23 17.29
C ILE A 88 1.54 40.93 16.86
N ASP A 89 1.26 42.13 17.40
CA ASP A 89 0.08 42.91 17.04
C ASP A 89 0.07 43.27 15.55
N ARG A 90 1.22 43.60 14.95
CA ARG A 90 1.34 43.89 13.50
C ARG A 90 1.07 42.66 12.64
N LEU A 91 1.64 41.52 13.00
CA LEU A 91 1.38 40.27 12.31
C LEU A 91 -0.11 39.91 12.41
N ARG A 92 -0.72 40.02 13.61
CA ARG A 92 -2.16 39.79 13.79
C ARG A 92 -3.02 40.74 12.95
N VAL A 93 -2.61 42.00 12.79
CA VAL A 93 -3.31 42.93 11.89
C VAL A 93 -3.27 42.38 10.47
N ALA A 94 -2.08 42.07 9.92
CA ALA A 94 -1.94 41.53 8.57
C ALA A 94 -2.78 40.26 8.34
N LEU A 95 -2.77 39.32 9.30
CA LEU A 95 -3.49 38.05 9.21
C LEU A 95 -5.02 38.17 9.33
N SER A 96 -5.52 39.31 9.84
CA SER A 96 -6.96 39.55 10.03
C SER A 96 -7.58 40.41 8.93
N ARG A 97 -6.80 40.77 7.90
CA ARG A 97 -7.27 41.55 6.75
C ARG A 97 -7.96 40.74 5.64
N PRO A 98 -7.63 39.46 5.37
CA PRO A 98 -8.32 38.73 4.32
C PRO A 98 -9.72 38.33 4.76
N THR A 99 -10.71 38.49 3.87
CA THR A 99 -12.06 37.96 4.07
C THR A 99 -12.22 36.55 3.52
N GLU A 100 -11.40 36.16 2.53
CA GLU A 100 -11.48 34.85 1.89
C GLU A 100 -10.13 34.12 1.89
N THR A 101 -9.08 34.69 1.28
CA THR A 101 -7.82 33.97 1.02
C THR A 101 -6.63 34.63 1.71
N LEU A 102 -5.91 33.85 2.52
CA LEU A 102 -4.63 34.24 3.11
C LEU A 102 -3.49 33.52 2.40
N VAL A 103 -2.50 34.29 1.94
CA VAL A 103 -1.33 33.76 1.22
C VAL A 103 -0.06 34.20 1.93
N PHE A 104 0.88 33.28 2.15
CA PHE A 104 2.22 33.63 2.65
C PHE A 104 3.22 33.63 1.51
N VAL A 105 3.96 34.73 1.38
CA VAL A 105 5.00 34.91 0.35
C VAL A 105 6.35 35.08 1.04
N ASP A 106 7.07 33.97 1.20
CA ASP A 106 8.41 33.95 1.77
C ASP A 106 9.49 34.06 0.68
N VAL A 107 10.19 35.19 0.69
CA VAL A 107 11.23 35.55 -0.27
C VAL A 107 12.59 35.19 0.31
N ASP A 108 13.42 34.45 -0.44
CA ASP A 108 14.74 33.93 -0.01
C ASP A 108 14.71 33.30 1.40
N ALA A 109 13.66 32.56 1.72
CA ALA A 109 13.52 31.91 3.02
C ALA A 109 14.35 30.63 3.10
N ASP A 110 14.92 30.40 4.28
CA ASP A 110 15.54 29.13 4.65
C ASP A 110 14.49 28.14 5.18
N ASP A 111 14.92 26.90 5.42
CA ASP A 111 14.03 25.83 5.89
C ASP A 111 13.35 26.17 7.23
N LEU A 112 14.03 26.93 8.10
CA LEU A 112 13.49 27.32 9.39
C LEU A 112 12.34 28.32 9.23
N ALA A 113 12.54 29.38 8.44
CA ALA A 113 11.49 30.35 8.15
C ALA A 113 10.28 29.69 7.47
N LEU A 114 10.51 28.82 6.48
CA LEU A 114 9.44 28.07 5.83
C LEU A 114 8.67 27.15 6.80
N SER A 115 9.37 26.51 7.74
CA SER A 115 8.76 25.70 8.79
C SER A 115 7.82 26.53 9.68
N HIS A 116 8.24 27.73 10.10
CA HIS A 116 7.39 28.63 10.89
C HIS A 116 6.15 29.11 10.12
N SER A 117 6.31 29.49 8.85
CA SER A 117 5.19 29.86 7.98
C SER A 117 4.17 28.73 7.84
N ARG A 118 4.65 27.51 7.57
CA ARG A 118 3.81 26.31 7.48
C ARG A 118 3.13 25.99 8.81
N GLY A 119 3.84 26.13 9.92
CA GLY A 119 3.27 25.93 11.25
C GLY A 119 2.10 26.88 11.55
N LEU A 120 2.14 28.10 11.02
CA LEU A 120 1.07 29.08 11.21
C LEU A 120 -0.09 28.92 10.21
N LEU A 121 0.20 28.62 8.95
CA LEU A 121 -0.83 28.37 7.92
C LEU A 121 -1.50 27.00 8.05
N GLY A 122 -0.86 26.05 8.72
CA GLY A 122 -1.30 24.66 8.76
C GLY A 122 -1.14 23.98 7.41
N ASP A 123 -2.18 23.29 6.97
CA ASP A 123 -2.17 22.41 5.80
C ASP A 123 -2.45 23.15 4.48
N ALA A 124 -1.83 24.31 4.31
CA ALA A 124 -2.09 25.19 3.16
C ALA A 124 -1.52 24.63 1.84
N ALA A 125 -2.28 24.85 0.77
CA ALA A 125 -1.85 24.54 -0.59
C ALA A 125 -0.64 25.38 -1.01
N ARG A 126 0.34 24.73 -1.64
CA ARG A 126 1.51 25.40 -2.22
C ARG A 126 1.18 25.91 -3.61
N TYR A 127 1.69 27.07 -4.00
CA TYR A 127 1.50 27.63 -5.34
C TYR A 127 2.83 28.11 -5.93
N GLU A 128 3.02 27.85 -7.22
CA GLU A 128 3.97 28.61 -8.03
C GLU A 128 3.41 30.01 -8.31
N PRO A 129 4.25 31.03 -8.58
CA PRO A 129 3.80 32.41 -8.71
C PRO A 129 2.69 32.61 -9.76
N GLU A 130 2.85 32.03 -10.94
CA GLU A 130 1.86 32.10 -12.04
C GLU A 130 0.54 31.44 -11.63
N ASP A 131 0.62 30.29 -10.96
CA ASP A 131 -0.54 29.50 -10.52
C ASP A 131 -1.32 30.20 -9.41
N LEU A 132 -0.62 30.98 -8.58
CA LEU A 132 -1.22 31.82 -7.55
C LEU A 132 -2.01 32.97 -8.18
N VAL A 133 -1.43 33.65 -9.17
CA VAL A 133 -2.10 34.74 -9.88
C VAL A 133 -3.35 34.23 -10.58
N GLU A 134 -3.27 33.08 -11.26
CA GLU A 134 -4.43 32.40 -11.82
C GLU A 134 -5.51 32.14 -10.75
N HIS A 135 -5.12 31.54 -9.61
CA HIS A 135 -6.04 31.25 -8.51
C HIS A 135 -6.74 32.50 -7.94
N LEU A 136 -6.02 33.61 -7.83
CA LEU A 136 -6.54 34.88 -7.31
C LEU A 136 -7.38 35.64 -8.34
N THR A 137 -7.16 35.40 -9.64
CA THR A 137 -7.95 36.01 -10.73
C THR A 137 -9.32 35.34 -10.85
N ASP A 138 -9.41 34.04 -10.60
CA ASP A 138 -10.64 33.24 -10.73
C ASP A 138 -11.63 33.42 -9.57
N GLY A 139 -11.78 34.64 -9.05
CA GLY A 139 -12.62 34.97 -7.90
C GLY A 139 -14.10 34.58 -8.06
N GLU A 140 -14.61 34.53 -9.30
CA GLU A 140 -16.01 34.17 -9.60
C GLU A 140 -16.24 32.66 -9.81
N THR A 141 -15.18 31.87 -9.97
CA THR A 141 -15.24 30.42 -10.19
C THR A 141 -15.51 29.70 -8.86
N THR A 142 -16.44 28.74 -8.86
CA THR A 142 -16.80 28.00 -7.63
C THR A 142 -15.63 27.15 -7.13
N VAL A 143 -15.65 26.75 -5.85
CA VAL A 143 -14.58 25.92 -5.28
C VAL A 143 -14.54 24.56 -5.97
N GLU A 144 -15.71 24.00 -6.27
CA GLU A 144 -15.90 22.75 -7.02
C GLU A 144 -15.25 22.81 -8.41
N GLU A 145 -15.52 23.88 -9.18
CA GLU A 145 -14.92 24.08 -10.50
C GLU A 145 -13.40 24.25 -10.43
N ARG A 146 -12.89 24.90 -9.37
CA ARG A 146 -11.45 25.00 -9.13
C ARG A 146 -10.83 23.62 -8.85
N VAL A 147 -11.47 22.80 -8.02
CA VAL A 147 -11.02 21.42 -7.73
C VAL A 147 -11.01 20.59 -9.01
N ASP A 148 -12.08 20.63 -9.80
CA ASP A 148 -12.18 19.90 -11.05
C ASP A 148 -11.08 20.27 -12.04
N ARG A 149 -10.82 21.57 -12.23
CA ARG A 149 -9.72 22.02 -13.08
C ARG A 149 -8.37 21.47 -12.61
N ARG A 150 -8.10 21.50 -11.29
CA ARG A 150 -6.84 20.97 -10.73
C ARG A 150 -6.72 19.45 -10.92
N ILE A 151 -7.82 18.70 -10.83
CA ILE A 151 -7.86 17.27 -11.14
C ILE A 151 -7.49 17.02 -12.60
N GLU A 152 -8.11 17.74 -13.53
CA GLU A 152 -7.87 17.54 -14.97
C GLU A 152 -6.45 17.94 -15.38
N GLU A 153 -5.92 19.03 -14.82
CA GLU A 153 -4.53 19.45 -15.02
C GLU A 153 -3.55 18.40 -14.47
N ALA A 154 -3.79 17.85 -13.27
CA ALA A 154 -2.95 16.79 -12.72
C ALA A 154 -2.90 15.57 -13.64
N ARG A 155 -4.05 15.15 -14.17
CA ARG A 155 -4.17 14.03 -15.13
C ARG A 155 -3.45 14.31 -16.45
N ALA A 156 -3.54 15.53 -16.96
CA ALA A 156 -2.86 15.92 -18.20
C ALA A 156 -1.32 15.95 -18.02
N LEU A 157 -0.84 16.37 -16.85
CA LEU A 157 0.57 16.60 -16.59
C LEU A 157 1.35 15.35 -16.13
N VAL A 158 0.67 14.29 -15.66
CA VAL A 158 1.33 13.13 -15.00
C VAL A 158 2.46 12.50 -15.81
N GLY A 159 2.33 12.46 -17.15
CA GLY A 159 3.34 11.87 -18.03
C GLY A 159 4.50 12.81 -18.40
N GLU A 160 4.29 14.12 -18.37
CA GLU A 160 5.24 15.11 -18.87
C GLU A 160 5.95 15.88 -17.76
N ARG A 161 5.22 16.23 -16.70
CA ARG A 161 5.67 17.07 -15.57
C ARG A 161 5.11 16.49 -14.27
N PRO A 162 5.61 15.33 -13.81
CA PRO A 162 5.08 14.61 -12.65
C PRO A 162 5.12 15.46 -11.36
N GLU A 163 6.11 16.35 -11.22
CA GLU A 163 6.20 17.28 -10.11
C GLU A 163 5.04 18.28 -10.08
N ARG A 164 4.64 18.79 -11.25
CA ARG A 164 3.51 19.72 -11.37
C ARG A 164 2.18 18.99 -11.25
N ALA A 165 2.10 17.76 -11.76
CA ALA A 165 0.92 16.91 -11.59
C ALA A 165 0.62 16.61 -10.12
N TRP A 166 1.66 16.28 -9.34
CA TRP A 166 1.56 16.11 -7.89
C TRP A 166 1.05 17.37 -7.20
N LEU A 167 1.65 18.52 -7.50
CA LEU A 167 1.24 19.80 -6.92
C LEU A 167 -0.23 20.11 -7.20
N ARG A 168 -0.71 19.87 -8.43
CA ARG A 168 -2.11 20.09 -8.82
C ARG A 168 -3.06 19.13 -8.09
N ALA A 169 -2.68 17.87 -7.92
CA ALA A 169 -3.49 16.92 -7.16
C ALA A 169 -3.54 17.25 -5.65
N ASP A 170 -2.42 17.65 -5.05
CA ASP A 170 -2.36 18.12 -3.65
C ASP A 170 -3.24 19.36 -3.45
N GLN A 171 -3.13 20.35 -4.33
CA GLN A 171 -4.00 21.54 -4.31
C GLN A 171 -5.48 21.18 -4.43
N ALA A 172 -5.84 20.25 -5.31
CA ALA A 172 -7.23 19.81 -5.46
C ALA A 172 -7.80 19.26 -4.14
N VAL A 173 -7.00 18.48 -3.40
CA VAL A 173 -7.38 17.94 -2.09
C VAL A 173 -7.45 19.04 -1.02
N LYS A 174 -6.47 19.96 -0.97
CA LYS A 174 -6.50 21.07 -0.01
C LYS A 174 -7.70 21.99 -0.20
N LEU A 175 -8.11 22.21 -1.44
CA LEU A 175 -9.28 23.03 -1.78
C LEU A 175 -10.60 22.39 -1.34
N LEU A 176 -10.63 21.09 -1.04
CA LEU A 176 -11.86 20.43 -0.56
C LEU A 176 -12.37 21.03 0.74
N GLY A 177 -11.49 21.49 1.64
CA GLY A 177 -11.85 22.10 2.92
C GLY A 177 -12.80 21.24 3.78
N ASP A 178 -13.47 21.91 4.71
CA ASP A 178 -14.53 21.34 5.56
C ASP A 178 -15.87 21.38 4.81
N PRO A 179 -16.53 20.23 4.55
CA PRO A 179 -17.79 20.18 3.80
C PRO A 179 -18.95 20.96 4.45
N ASP A 180 -18.86 21.31 5.74
CA ASP A 180 -19.88 22.06 6.46
C ASP A 180 -19.64 23.59 6.41
N LEU A 181 -18.53 24.05 5.83
CA LEU A 181 -18.20 25.48 5.71
C LEU A 181 -18.51 26.04 4.32
N PRO A 182 -18.81 27.35 4.19
CA PRO A 182 -19.21 27.96 2.91
C PRO A 182 -18.18 27.84 1.77
N ASN A 183 -16.90 27.73 2.11
CA ASN A 183 -15.80 27.62 1.14
C ASN A 183 -15.29 26.17 0.99
N GLY A 184 -15.97 25.20 1.59
CA GLY A 184 -15.63 23.78 1.42
C GLY A 184 -16.55 23.08 0.42
N VAL A 185 -16.01 22.02 -0.19
CA VAL A 185 -16.72 21.22 -1.19
C VAL A 185 -17.59 20.19 -0.48
N SER A 186 -18.91 20.34 -0.58
CA SER A 186 -19.88 19.40 -0.01
C SER A 186 -20.17 18.20 -0.91
N ASP A 187 -19.86 18.29 -2.21
CA ASP A 187 -20.08 17.21 -3.19
C ASP A 187 -19.10 16.05 -2.97
N GLU A 188 -19.60 14.92 -2.48
CA GLU A 188 -18.79 13.73 -2.19
C GLU A 188 -18.18 13.09 -3.45
N GLU A 189 -18.78 13.24 -4.62
CA GLU A 189 -18.20 12.75 -5.88
C GLU A 189 -16.93 13.53 -6.23
N ILE A 190 -16.96 14.86 -6.07
CA ILE A 190 -15.79 15.72 -6.28
C ILE A 190 -14.70 15.40 -5.24
N ARG A 191 -15.08 15.23 -3.97
CA ARG A 191 -14.14 14.81 -2.90
C ARG A 191 -13.48 13.47 -3.24
N HIS A 192 -14.28 12.48 -3.66
CA HIS A 192 -13.77 11.17 -4.06
C HIS A 192 -12.82 11.25 -5.26
N ARG A 193 -13.17 12.04 -6.29
CA ARG A 193 -12.33 12.24 -7.48
C ARG A 193 -11.01 12.94 -7.17
N ALA A 194 -11.02 13.95 -6.30
CA ALA A 194 -9.80 14.64 -5.86
C ALA A 194 -8.86 13.67 -5.11
N ARG A 195 -9.39 12.93 -4.13
CA ARG A 195 -8.63 11.95 -3.33
C ARG A 195 -8.04 10.84 -4.18
N THR A 196 -8.85 10.22 -5.04
CA THR A 196 -8.38 9.14 -5.93
C THR A 196 -7.37 9.65 -6.96
N THR A 197 -7.47 10.90 -7.41
CA THR A 197 -6.46 11.53 -8.27
C THR A 197 -5.14 11.73 -7.52
N LEU A 198 -5.17 12.21 -6.27
CA LEU A 198 -3.97 12.31 -5.43
C LEU A 198 -3.32 10.95 -5.18
N LEU A 199 -4.11 9.92 -4.87
CA LEU A 199 -3.60 8.55 -4.70
C LEU A 199 -2.99 8.00 -6.00
N ALA A 200 -3.59 8.29 -7.16
CA ALA A 200 -3.04 7.89 -8.45
C ALA A 200 -1.68 8.55 -8.72
N MET A 201 -1.57 9.86 -8.43
CA MET A 201 -0.29 10.58 -8.58
C MET A 201 0.75 10.04 -7.60
N ALA A 202 0.39 9.85 -6.32
CA ALA A 202 1.28 9.27 -5.32
C ALA A 202 1.77 7.89 -5.76
N ALA A 203 0.87 7.02 -6.21
CA ALA A 203 1.22 5.69 -6.68
C ALA A 203 2.19 5.75 -7.85
N ARG A 204 1.94 6.63 -8.82
CA ARG A 204 2.81 6.84 -9.97
C ARG A 204 4.21 7.29 -9.55
N LEU A 205 4.32 8.26 -8.64
CA LEU A 205 5.60 8.75 -8.14
C LEU A 205 6.36 7.67 -7.35
N LEU A 206 5.68 6.84 -6.56
CA LEU A 206 6.32 5.75 -5.83
C LEU A 206 6.87 4.67 -6.77
N VAL A 207 6.12 4.37 -7.82
CA VAL A 207 6.47 3.37 -8.83
C VAL A 207 7.60 3.87 -9.74
N ASP A 208 7.46 5.05 -10.34
CA ASP A 208 8.41 5.57 -11.34
C ASP A 208 9.64 6.23 -10.70
N GLY A 209 9.51 6.69 -9.46
CA GLY A 209 10.53 7.45 -8.73
C GLY A 209 10.07 8.86 -8.40
N VAL A 210 10.40 9.34 -7.20
CA VAL A 210 10.00 10.68 -6.74
C VAL A 210 10.93 11.73 -7.35
N PRO A 211 10.39 12.74 -8.09
CA PRO A 211 11.20 13.81 -8.69
C PRO A 211 11.96 14.65 -7.67
N ILE A 212 13.02 15.33 -8.15
CA ILE A 212 13.78 16.29 -7.35
C ILE A 212 12.84 17.43 -6.92
N GLY A 213 12.89 17.80 -5.64
CA GLY A 213 12.05 18.85 -5.06
C GLY A 213 10.79 18.33 -4.34
N ILE A 214 10.43 17.07 -4.54
CA ILE A 214 9.40 16.37 -3.77
C ILE A 214 10.08 15.33 -2.89
N THR A 215 9.67 15.24 -1.63
CA THR A 215 10.18 14.18 -0.73
C THR A 215 9.24 12.99 -0.74
N ARG A 216 9.81 11.78 -0.62
CA ARG A 216 8.99 10.56 -0.47
C ARG A 216 8.05 10.65 0.73
N HIS A 217 8.52 11.23 1.85
CA HIS A 217 7.71 11.41 3.06
C HIS A 217 6.50 12.31 2.82
N GLU A 218 6.67 13.41 2.08
CA GLU A 218 5.56 14.29 1.71
C GLU A 218 4.48 13.53 0.93
N VAL A 219 4.89 12.73 -0.07
CA VAL A 219 3.98 11.93 -0.88
C VAL A 219 3.25 10.88 -0.03
N THR A 220 3.98 10.15 0.82
CA THR A 220 3.39 9.03 1.56
C THR A 220 2.49 9.51 2.70
N THR A 221 2.83 10.61 3.38
CA THR A 221 1.97 11.21 4.40
C THR A 221 0.66 11.74 3.82
N ALA A 222 0.72 12.51 2.73
CA ALA A 222 -0.49 13.05 2.10
C ALA A 222 -1.40 11.92 1.56
N ALA A 223 -0.82 10.93 0.87
CA ALA A 223 -1.59 9.83 0.32
C ALA A 223 -2.20 8.93 1.41
N ARG A 224 -1.48 8.63 2.50
CA ARG A 224 -2.05 7.86 3.64
C ARG A 224 -3.25 8.58 4.26
N HIS A 225 -3.18 9.90 4.42
CA HIS A 225 -4.29 10.69 4.93
C HIS A 225 -5.54 10.57 4.05
N GLU A 226 -5.38 10.72 2.73
CA GLU A 226 -6.52 10.62 1.80
C GLU A 226 -7.03 9.18 1.60
N ALA A 227 -6.15 8.18 1.68
CA ALA A 227 -6.55 6.78 1.68
C ALA A 227 -7.43 6.44 2.89
N ALA A 228 -7.06 6.94 4.08
CA ALA A 228 -7.87 6.77 5.28
C ALA A 228 -9.23 7.48 5.16
N ALA A 229 -9.26 8.66 4.53
CA ALA A 229 -10.52 9.39 4.30
C ALA A 229 -11.47 8.64 3.34
N LEU A 230 -10.94 7.96 2.32
CA LEU A 230 -11.73 7.09 1.44
C LEU A 230 -12.28 5.87 2.19
N ASP A 231 -11.45 5.21 3.01
CA ASP A 231 -11.86 4.05 3.81
C ASP A 231 -13.01 4.41 4.79
N LEU A 232 -12.97 5.61 5.38
CA LEU A 232 -14.03 6.11 6.25
C LEU A 232 -15.34 6.35 5.50
N SER A 233 -15.29 7.05 4.36
CA SER A 233 -16.48 7.35 3.53
C SER A 233 -17.20 6.06 3.10
N GLU A 234 -16.45 5.01 2.78
CA GLU A 234 -17.03 3.72 2.39
C GLU A 234 -17.69 2.97 3.55
N SER A 235 -17.07 2.99 4.73
CA SER A 235 -17.63 2.38 5.94
C SER A 235 -18.97 3.00 6.33
N GLU A 236 -19.09 4.33 6.20
CA GLU A 236 -20.34 5.06 6.43
C GLU A 236 -21.41 4.69 5.41
N HIS A 237 -21.08 4.68 4.11
CA HIS A 237 -21.99 4.25 3.05
C HIS A 237 -22.46 2.80 3.24
N TRP A 238 -21.59 1.89 3.68
CA TRP A 238 -21.93 0.49 3.93
C TRP A 238 -22.88 0.35 5.13
N SER A 239 -22.64 1.12 6.19
CA SER A 239 -23.49 1.15 7.38
C SER A 239 -24.90 1.64 7.06
N ASP A 240 -25.04 2.68 6.23
CA ASP A 240 -26.33 3.21 5.81
C ASP A 240 -27.08 2.22 4.87
N ARG A 241 -26.38 1.58 3.93
CA ARG A 241 -26.98 0.51 3.09
C ARG A 241 -27.50 -0.65 3.93
N ARG A 242 -26.73 -1.07 4.95
CA ARG A 242 -27.13 -2.15 5.87
C ARG A 242 -28.35 -1.77 6.71
N ALA A 243 -28.49 -0.51 7.09
CA ALA A 243 -29.65 0.00 7.81
C ALA A 243 -30.92 0.03 6.94
N ARG A 244 -30.77 0.29 5.63
CA ARG A 244 -31.90 0.43 4.68
C ARG A 244 -32.44 -0.89 4.15
N ASP A 245 -31.63 -1.94 4.03
CA ASP A 245 -32.11 -3.27 3.58
C ASP A 245 -31.43 -4.44 4.32
N PRO A 246 -31.96 -4.86 5.48
CA PRO A 246 -31.41 -5.99 6.23
C PRO A 246 -31.64 -7.37 5.58
N ARG A 247 -32.36 -7.47 4.45
CA ARG A 247 -32.70 -8.75 3.80
C ARG A 247 -31.74 -9.19 2.70
N THR A 248 -30.82 -8.32 2.28
CA THR A 248 -29.83 -8.63 1.22
C THR A 248 -28.64 -9.48 1.69
N LEU A 249 -28.58 -9.87 2.96
CA LEU A 249 -27.41 -10.51 3.58
C LEU A 249 -27.57 -11.99 3.95
N GLY A 250 -28.61 -12.67 3.44
CA GLY A 250 -28.93 -14.06 3.79
C GLY A 250 -27.87 -15.12 3.48
N ASP A 251 -26.89 -14.85 2.60
CA ASP A 251 -26.00 -15.88 2.06
C ASP A 251 -24.48 -15.68 2.34
N GLN A 252 -24.07 -14.69 3.14
CA GLN A 252 -22.64 -14.39 3.38
C GLN A 252 -22.14 -14.68 4.80
N GLN A 253 -22.85 -15.49 5.58
CA GLN A 253 -22.49 -15.78 6.98
C GLN A 253 -21.39 -16.85 7.18
N GLY A 254 -20.69 -17.27 6.12
CA GLY A 254 -19.70 -18.37 6.17
C GLY A 254 -18.24 -18.00 5.91
N SER A 255 -17.91 -16.75 5.56
CA SER A 255 -16.51 -16.37 5.29
C SER A 255 -15.94 -15.59 6.47
N ASN A 256 -14.83 -16.08 7.03
CA ASN A 256 -13.92 -15.31 7.88
C ASN A 256 -13.85 -13.87 7.35
N VAL A 257 -14.16 -12.89 8.22
CA VAL A 257 -14.03 -11.44 8.01
C VAL A 257 -13.41 -11.14 6.65
N ALA A 258 -14.25 -10.92 5.63
CA ALA A 258 -13.76 -10.40 4.37
C ALA A 258 -12.95 -9.17 4.75
N ALA A 259 -11.62 -9.26 4.65
CA ALA A 259 -10.75 -8.14 4.94
C ALA A 259 -11.27 -7.01 4.06
N PHE A 260 -11.86 -5.99 4.69
CA PHE A 260 -12.42 -4.87 3.94
C PHE A 260 -11.30 -4.37 3.05
N ALA A 261 -11.60 -4.27 1.76
CA ALA A 261 -10.67 -3.67 0.84
C ALA A 261 -10.39 -2.25 1.35
N SER A 262 -9.13 -1.98 1.68
CA SER A 262 -8.73 -0.74 2.31
C SER A 262 -7.72 -0.05 1.41
N CYS A 263 -8.03 1.17 1.01
CA CYS A 263 -7.13 2.04 0.28
C CYS A 263 -5.84 2.26 1.10
N THR A 264 -5.96 2.38 2.42
CA THR A 264 -4.80 2.53 3.31
C THR A 264 -3.89 1.31 3.25
N HIS A 265 -4.45 0.10 3.37
CA HIS A 265 -3.66 -1.12 3.28
C HIS A 265 -2.99 -1.28 1.91
N ALA A 266 -3.71 -1.05 0.82
CA ALA A 266 -3.15 -1.14 -0.52
C ALA A 266 -2.03 -0.11 -0.77
N PHE A 267 -2.18 1.10 -0.23
CA PHE A 267 -1.14 2.12 -0.30
C PHE A 267 0.10 1.73 0.53
N ASP A 268 -0.09 1.16 1.71
CA ASP A 268 1.00 0.71 2.58
C ASP A 268 1.82 -0.42 1.92
N GLU A 269 1.14 -1.38 1.28
CA GLU A 269 1.80 -2.43 0.49
C GLU A 269 2.58 -1.86 -0.69
N LEU A 270 2.04 -0.83 -1.36
CA LEU A 270 2.76 -0.12 -2.42
C LEU A 270 4.00 0.60 -1.89
N GLU A 271 3.88 1.32 -0.77
CA GLU A 271 5.00 2.02 -0.14
C GLU A 271 6.10 1.05 0.28
N ALA A 272 5.74 -0.07 0.91
CA ALA A 272 6.66 -1.11 1.33
C ALA A 272 7.40 -1.72 0.13
N TRP A 273 6.67 -2.12 -0.92
CA TRP A 273 7.26 -2.70 -2.11
C TRP A 273 8.17 -1.71 -2.86
N SER A 274 7.70 -0.47 -3.07
CA SER A 274 8.45 0.54 -3.82
C SER A 274 9.65 1.09 -3.06
N GLY A 275 9.67 0.96 -1.73
CA GLY A 275 10.76 1.36 -0.85
C GLY A 275 11.83 0.29 -0.63
N ALA A 276 11.62 -0.94 -1.10
CA ALA A 276 12.59 -2.02 -0.98
C ALA A 276 13.89 -1.69 -1.74
N ALA A 277 15.04 -2.05 -1.15
CA ALA A 277 16.36 -1.81 -1.73
C ALA A 277 16.54 -2.49 -3.10
N ASP A 278 15.95 -3.68 -3.26
CA ASP A 278 15.81 -4.37 -4.54
C ASP A 278 14.35 -4.77 -4.76
N ARG A 279 13.68 -4.06 -5.68
CA ARG A 279 12.26 -4.30 -6.02
C ARG A 279 12.02 -5.64 -6.73
N ARG A 280 13.05 -6.28 -7.29
CA ARG A 280 12.94 -7.62 -7.90
C ARG A 280 12.91 -8.70 -6.83
N ALA A 281 13.71 -8.51 -5.78
CA ALA A 281 13.74 -9.41 -4.63
C ALA A 281 12.60 -9.15 -3.62
N ALA A 282 11.94 -7.98 -3.69
CA ALA A 282 10.81 -7.66 -2.84
C ALA A 282 9.60 -8.55 -3.14
N SER A 283 8.91 -9.01 -2.09
CA SER A 283 7.67 -9.78 -2.22
C SER A 283 6.55 -8.91 -2.81
N PRO A 284 5.98 -9.26 -3.99
CA PRO A 284 4.93 -8.47 -4.60
C PRO A 284 3.52 -8.87 -4.12
N PHE A 285 3.38 -9.97 -3.36
CA PHE A 285 2.07 -10.59 -3.12
C PHE A 285 1.11 -9.69 -2.35
N GLY A 286 1.58 -9.00 -1.29
CA GLY A 286 0.73 -8.09 -0.52
C GLY A 286 0.17 -6.95 -1.37
N LEU A 287 1.01 -6.32 -2.20
CA LEU A 287 0.59 -5.30 -3.16
C LEU A 287 -0.43 -5.84 -4.17
N LEU A 288 -0.18 -7.01 -4.75
CA LEU A 288 -1.05 -7.59 -5.76
C LEU A 288 -2.40 -8.01 -5.18
N ASP A 289 -2.40 -8.67 -4.01
CA ASP A 289 -3.60 -9.08 -3.30
C ASP A 289 -4.44 -7.87 -2.87
N ALA A 290 -3.81 -6.84 -2.29
CA ALA A 290 -4.50 -5.61 -1.92
C ALA A 290 -5.09 -4.88 -3.14
N THR A 291 -4.39 -4.87 -4.28
CA THR A 291 -4.88 -4.27 -5.52
C THR A 291 -6.08 -5.03 -6.11
N LEU A 292 -6.08 -6.36 -6.02
CA LEU A 292 -7.22 -7.17 -6.43
C LEU A 292 -8.42 -6.99 -5.49
N ALA A 293 -8.17 -6.95 -4.18
CA ALA A 293 -9.21 -6.77 -3.16
C ALA A 293 -10.00 -5.46 -3.34
N LEU A 294 -9.33 -4.37 -3.78
CA LEU A 294 -9.96 -3.07 -4.02
C LEU A 294 -11.05 -3.05 -5.12
N GLY A 295 -11.14 -4.05 -6.00
CA GLY A 295 -12.16 -4.04 -7.06
C GLY A 295 -12.14 -2.70 -7.83
N ASP A 296 -13.28 -2.11 -8.14
CA ASP A 296 -13.34 -0.87 -8.93
C ASP A 296 -12.64 0.34 -8.26
N GLN A 297 -12.57 0.38 -6.93
CA GLN A 297 -11.89 1.46 -6.18
C GLN A 297 -10.37 1.46 -6.42
N GLY A 298 -9.81 0.32 -6.82
CA GLY A 298 -8.38 0.15 -7.06
C GLY A 298 -7.88 0.79 -8.36
N GLN A 299 -8.71 1.50 -9.12
CA GLN A 299 -8.32 2.07 -10.41
C GLN A 299 -7.12 3.02 -10.31
N TRP A 300 -7.03 3.80 -9.23
CA TRP A 300 -5.88 4.68 -8.98
C TRP A 300 -4.56 3.89 -8.94
N LEU A 301 -4.56 2.74 -8.27
CA LEU A 301 -3.40 1.86 -8.14
C LEU A 301 -3.11 1.10 -9.43
N ARG A 302 -4.15 0.51 -10.05
CA ARG A 302 -3.99 -0.26 -11.30
C ARG A 302 -3.43 0.57 -12.44
N SER A 303 -3.72 1.88 -12.48
CA SER A 303 -3.18 2.78 -13.49
C SER A 303 -1.67 3.04 -13.34
N ALA A 304 -1.12 2.88 -12.14
CA ALA A 304 0.29 3.08 -11.85
C ALA A 304 1.16 1.84 -12.13
N LEU A 305 0.64 0.64 -11.90
CA LEU A 305 1.40 -0.62 -12.03
C LEU A 305 1.99 -0.94 -13.42
N PRO A 306 1.43 -0.50 -14.58
CA PRO A 306 1.95 -0.86 -15.89
C PRO A 306 3.43 -0.52 -16.12
N SER A 307 3.96 0.56 -15.52
CA SER A 307 5.38 0.92 -15.68
C SER A 307 6.33 -0.05 -14.99
N VAL A 308 5.85 -0.82 -14.00
CA VAL A 308 6.61 -1.85 -13.28
C VAL A 308 6.08 -3.27 -13.48
N ALA A 309 5.14 -3.46 -14.40
CA ALA A 309 4.53 -4.76 -14.70
C ALA A 309 5.58 -5.85 -14.95
N GLN A 310 6.64 -5.54 -15.71
CA GLN A 310 7.71 -6.51 -15.98
C GLN A 310 8.49 -6.89 -14.71
N THR A 311 8.75 -5.95 -13.82
CA THR A 311 9.43 -6.20 -12.54
C THR A 311 8.56 -7.09 -11.65
N LEU A 312 7.27 -6.78 -11.54
CA LEU A 312 6.32 -7.59 -10.75
C LEU A 312 6.20 -9.01 -11.31
N ARG A 313 6.12 -9.18 -12.64
CA ARG A 313 6.10 -10.52 -13.27
C ARG A 313 7.38 -11.31 -13.03
N GLY A 314 8.54 -10.66 -13.16
CA GLY A 314 9.82 -11.30 -12.86
C GLY A 314 9.88 -11.78 -11.42
N ALA A 315 9.46 -10.92 -10.47
CA ALA A 315 9.40 -11.28 -9.05
C ALA A 315 8.45 -12.45 -8.79
N LEU A 316 7.26 -12.49 -9.41
CA LEU A 316 6.38 -13.66 -9.34
C LEU A 316 7.11 -14.92 -9.82
N GLN A 317 7.64 -14.92 -11.05
CA GLN A 317 8.29 -16.09 -11.62
C GLN A 317 9.47 -16.60 -10.78
N GLU A 318 10.32 -15.71 -10.27
CA GLU A 318 11.48 -16.06 -9.44
C GLU A 318 11.07 -16.59 -8.05
N GLN A 319 9.99 -16.05 -7.47
CA GLN A 319 9.54 -16.41 -6.11
C GLN A 319 8.68 -17.67 -6.06
N ALA A 320 8.24 -18.21 -7.20
CA ALA A 320 7.50 -19.47 -7.22
C ALA A 320 8.31 -20.65 -6.65
N ALA A 321 9.63 -20.66 -6.86
CA ALA A 321 10.54 -21.69 -6.35
C ALA A 321 11.27 -21.27 -5.06
N SER A 322 10.75 -20.30 -4.32
CA SER A 322 11.36 -19.85 -3.07
C SER A 322 10.57 -20.34 -1.86
N ARG A 323 11.28 -21.01 -0.94
CA ARG A 323 10.74 -21.56 0.32
C ARG A 323 9.84 -20.59 1.08
N ASP A 324 10.23 -19.33 1.18
CA ASP A 324 9.54 -18.34 2.01
C ASP A 324 8.27 -17.81 1.35
N THR A 325 8.13 -17.99 0.03
CA THR A 325 7.09 -17.32 -0.78
C THR A 325 6.19 -18.27 -1.55
N ALA A 326 6.62 -19.52 -1.76
CA ALA A 326 5.85 -20.54 -2.47
C ALA A 326 4.44 -20.74 -1.88
N GLY A 327 4.25 -20.54 -0.57
CA GLY A 327 2.95 -20.62 0.09
C GLY A 327 1.90 -19.63 -0.45
N HIS A 328 2.31 -18.48 -1.00
CA HIS A 328 1.40 -17.49 -1.56
C HIS A 328 0.69 -18.00 -2.82
N TYR A 329 1.26 -18.94 -3.56
CA TYR A 329 0.70 -19.45 -4.83
C TYR A 329 -0.64 -20.21 -4.70
N ALA A 330 -1.09 -20.47 -3.48
CA ALA A 330 -2.46 -20.90 -3.20
C ALA A 330 -3.52 -19.80 -3.47
N GLY A 331 -3.10 -18.54 -3.61
CA GLY A 331 -3.92 -17.36 -3.90
C GLY A 331 -4.34 -17.20 -5.36
N ASP A 332 -4.74 -15.97 -5.73
CA ASP A 332 -5.24 -15.62 -7.06
C ASP A 332 -4.13 -15.28 -8.07
N VAL A 333 -3.31 -16.30 -8.38
CA VAL A 333 -2.20 -16.19 -9.34
C VAL A 333 -2.66 -15.68 -10.71
N GLU A 334 -3.86 -16.07 -11.16
CA GLU A 334 -4.40 -15.60 -12.42
C GLU A 334 -4.75 -14.10 -12.36
N GLY A 335 -5.34 -13.65 -11.25
CA GLY A 335 -5.56 -12.23 -10.97
C GLY A 335 -4.27 -11.43 -11.03
N TRP A 336 -3.20 -11.93 -10.40
CA TRP A 336 -1.88 -11.30 -10.43
C TRP A 336 -1.30 -11.19 -11.85
N LEU A 337 -1.41 -12.25 -12.65
CA LEU A 337 -0.96 -12.26 -14.05
C LEU A 337 -1.78 -11.29 -14.92
N ARG A 338 -3.11 -11.20 -14.72
CA ARG A 338 -3.95 -10.21 -15.40
C ARG A 338 -3.57 -8.79 -15.01
N LEU A 339 -3.39 -8.54 -13.72
CA LEU A 339 -3.06 -7.22 -13.18
C LEU A 339 -1.71 -6.71 -13.73
N THR A 340 -0.75 -7.62 -13.86
CA THR A 340 0.54 -7.31 -14.45
C THR A 340 0.56 -7.36 -15.98
N GLY A 341 -0.58 -7.57 -16.65
CA GLY A 341 -0.68 -7.57 -18.11
C GLY A 341 0.12 -8.67 -18.80
N TYR A 342 0.16 -9.88 -18.22
CA TYR A 342 0.82 -11.04 -18.86
C TYR A 342 0.16 -11.34 -20.23
N PRO A 343 0.94 -11.37 -21.33
CA PRO A 343 0.38 -11.46 -22.68
C PRO A 343 0.07 -12.90 -23.15
N GLY A 344 0.49 -13.91 -22.40
CA GLY A 344 0.37 -15.32 -22.78
C GLY A 344 -0.89 -16.01 -22.23
N ASP A 345 -0.84 -17.34 -22.18
CA ASP A 345 -1.88 -18.15 -21.53
C ASP A 345 -1.79 -18.02 -20.01
N ILE A 346 -2.67 -17.18 -19.44
CA ILE A 346 -2.74 -16.92 -18.01
C ILE A 346 -3.00 -18.21 -17.21
N ALA A 347 -3.88 -19.08 -17.69
CA ALA A 347 -4.22 -20.32 -16.98
C ALA A 347 -3.03 -21.29 -17.01
N GLY A 348 -2.37 -21.42 -18.16
CA GLY A 348 -1.16 -22.22 -18.33
C GLY A 348 0.00 -21.73 -17.45
N GLU A 349 0.27 -20.43 -17.43
CA GLU A 349 1.33 -19.84 -16.60
C GLU A 349 1.01 -19.96 -15.10
N ALA A 350 -0.22 -19.65 -14.69
CA ALA A 350 -0.64 -19.80 -13.30
C ALA A 350 -0.49 -21.25 -12.81
N ARG A 351 -0.84 -22.22 -13.68
CA ARG A 351 -0.61 -23.64 -13.42
C ARG A 351 0.88 -23.94 -13.26
N HIS A 352 1.72 -23.45 -14.17
CA HIS A 352 3.18 -23.67 -14.12
C HIS A 352 3.79 -23.14 -12.82
N LEU A 353 3.46 -21.91 -12.42
CA LEU A 353 3.96 -21.30 -11.20
C LEU A 353 3.49 -22.05 -9.94
N ARG A 354 2.23 -22.49 -9.91
CA ARG A 354 1.71 -23.32 -8.82
C ARG A 354 2.42 -24.67 -8.71
N VAL A 355 2.77 -25.29 -9.84
CA VAL A 355 3.55 -26.54 -9.85
C VAL A 355 4.92 -26.33 -9.23
N LEU A 356 5.66 -25.30 -9.64
CA LEU A 356 6.95 -24.95 -9.05
C LEU A 356 6.86 -24.71 -7.54
N ALA A 357 5.83 -23.97 -7.11
CA ALA A 357 5.58 -23.73 -5.70
C ALA A 357 5.23 -25.00 -4.92
N VAL A 358 4.45 -25.91 -5.50
CA VAL A 358 4.14 -27.21 -4.86
C VAL A 358 5.42 -28.04 -4.72
N GLU A 359 6.27 -28.08 -5.74
CA GLU A 359 7.53 -28.83 -5.69
C GLU A 359 8.44 -28.33 -4.57
N GLU A 360 8.56 -27.02 -4.41
CA GLU A 360 9.32 -26.41 -3.31
C GLU A 360 8.70 -26.69 -1.93
N LEU A 361 7.37 -26.63 -1.82
CA LEU A 361 6.68 -26.81 -0.53
C LEU A 361 6.65 -28.26 -0.04
N ILE A 362 6.75 -29.26 -0.91
CA ILE A 362 6.69 -30.69 -0.54
C ILE A 362 7.70 -31.03 0.57
N GLU A 363 8.90 -30.46 0.53
CA GLU A 363 9.97 -30.77 1.50
C GLU A 363 9.85 -30.00 2.82
N HIS A 364 9.06 -28.93 2.87
CA HIS A 364 9.12 -27.94 3.95
C HIS A 364 7.79 -27.67 4.62
N ASP A 365 6.69 -27.65 3.86
CA ASP A 365 5.33 -27.48 4.36
C ASP A 365 4.36 -28.25 3.45
N PRO A 366 4.20 -29.58 3.67
CA PRO A 366 3.35 -30.42 2.84
C PRO A 366 1.86 -30.04 2.94
N GLU A 367 1.43 -29.35 4.01
CA GLU A 367 0.07 -28.83 4.11
C GLU A 367 -0.14 -27.60 3.20
N ALA A 368 0.83 -26.69 3.13
CA ALA A 368 0.81 -25.62 2.14
C ALA A 368 0.88 -26.16 0.71
N ALA A 369 1.73 -27.15 0.45
CA ALA A 369 1.82 -27.82 -0.85
C ALA A 369 0.44 -28.37 -1.27
N ASN A 370 -0.27 -29.04 -0.36
CA ASN A 370 -1.61 -29.56 -0.60
C ASN A 370 -2.66 -28.44 -0.85
N ARG A 371 -2.55 -27.29 -0.16
CA ARG A 371 -3.43 -26.13 -0.42
C ARG A 371 -3.21 -25.56 -1.83
N THR A 372 -1.95 -25.38 -2.23
CA THR A 372 -1.59 -24.88 -3.56
C THR A 372 -1.97 -25.87 -4.67
N LEU A 373 -1.72 -27.16 -4.45
CA LEU A 373 -2.02 -28.22 -5.41
C LEU A 373 -3.52 -28.30 -5.77
N ARG A 374 -4.42 -28.04 -4.81
CA ARG A 374 -5.87 -27.99 -5.07
C ARG A 374 -6.28 -26.92 -6.08
N LYS A 375 -5.40 -25.97 -6.40
CA LYS A 375 -5.62 -24.91 -7.40
C LYS A 375 -4.96 -25.21 -8.75
N VAL A 376 -4.29 -26.35 -8.90
CA VAL A 376 -3.67 -26.81 -10.14
C VAL A 376 -4.72 -27.54 -10.98
N VAL A 377 -5.07 -27.00 -12.14
CA VAL A 377 -6.07 -27.56 -13.06
C VAL A 377 -5.48 -27.68 -14.48
N PRO A 378 -5.51 -28.85 -15.14
CA PRO A 378 -5.95 -30.14 -14.62
C PRO A 378 -5.02 -30.66 -13.51
N GLU A 379 -5.57 -31.54 -12.66
CA GLU A 379 -4.85 -32.15 -11.53
C GLU A 379 -3.59 -32.88 -12.02
N ASP A 380 -2.46 -32.65 -11.35
CA ASP A 380 -1.21 -33.36 -11.62
C ASP A 380 -1.10 -34.55 -10.65
N THR A 381 -1.45 -35.75 -11.13
CA THR A 381 -1.49 -36.99 -10.34
C THR A 381 -0.14 -37.34 -9.72
N ARG A 382 0.97 -36.99 -10.38
CA ARG A 382 2.32 -37.20 -9.85
C ARG A 382 2.56 -36.30 -8.64
N LEU A 383 2.18 -35.02 -8.70
CA LEU A 383 2.32 -34.12 -7.56
C LEU A 383 1.38 -34.49 -6.41
N VAL A 384 0.16 -34.95 -6.71
CA VAL A 384 -0.76 -35.47 -5.67
C VAL A 384 -0.10 -36.60 -4.89
N ALA A 385 0.50 -37.56 -5.59
CA ALA A 385 1.18 -38.67 -4.95
C ALA A 385 2.33 -38.22 -4.05
N ARG A 386 3.22 -37.34 -4.56
CA ARG A 386 4.36 -36.81 -3.79
C ARG A 386 3.92 -36.01 -2.56
N VAL A 387 2.89 -35.16 -2.69
CA VAL A 387 2.35 -34.40 -1.55
C VAL A 387 1.78 -35.35 -0.48
N ARG A 388 1.03 -36.38 -0.88
CA ARG A 388 0.48 -37.37 0.06
C ARG A 388 1.58 -38.18 0.74
N GLU A 389 2.63 -38.56 0.01
CA GLU A 389 3.80 -39.25 0.56
C GLU A 389 4.48 -38.37 1.62
N ALA A 390 4.71 -37.09 1.32
CA ALA A 390 5.30 -36.13 2.27
C ALA A 390 4.42 -35.85 3.51
N GLN A 391 3.10 -35.99 3.38
CA GLN A 391 2.16 -35.94 4.52
C GLN A 391 2.14 -37.22 5.37
N GLY A 392 2.90 -38.27 4.99
CA GLY A 392 2.86 -39.58 5.62
C GLY A 392 1.60 -40.39 5.31
N ARG A 393 0.81 -39.97 4.32
CA ARG A 393 -0.43 -40.66 3.87
C ARG A 393 -0.08 -41.67 2.79
N PHE A 394 0.71 -42.67 3.16
CA PHE A 394 1.33 -43.61 2.22
C PHE A 394 0.31 -44.45 1.42
N ASP A 395 -0.82 -44.84 2.03
CA ASP A 395 -1.91 -45.54 1.34
C ASP A 395 -2.41 -44.72 0.12
N GLU A 396 -2.77 -43.45 0.35
CA GLU A 396 -3.28 -42.56 -0.70
C GLU A 396 -2.20 -42.14 -1.71
N ALA A 397 -0.96 -42.02 -1.24
CA ALA A 397 0.18 -41.73 -2.11
C ALA A 397 0.38 -42.86 -3.12
N ALA A 398 0.32 -44.12 -2.67
CA ALA A 398 0.49 -45.29 -3.51
C ALA A 398 -0.60 -45.38 -4.59
N GLU A 399 -1.88 -45.20 -4.23
CA GLU A 399 -2.99 -45.14 -5.20
C GLU A 399 -2.81 -44.03 -6.24
N ALA A 400 -2.28 -42.87 -5.81
CA ALA A 400 -2.00 -41.76 -6.73
C ALA A 400 -0.81 -42.06 -7.64
N PHE A 401 0.25 -42.72 -7.16
CA PHE A 401 1.39 -43.16 -7.97
C PHE A 401 0.97 -44.22 -9.01
N GLU A 402 0.09 -45.16 -8.67
CA GLU A 402 -0.45 -46.12 -9.64
C GLU A 402 -1.24 -45.42 -10.75
N ARG A 403 -2.12 -44.46 -10.39
CA ARG A 403 -2.84 -43.63 -11.37
C ARG A 403 -1.92 -42.77 -12.23
N ALA A 404 -0.74 -42.42 -11.72
CA ALA A 404 0.30 -41.70 -12.46
C ALA A 404 1.23 -42.64 -13.27
N GLU A 405 0.95 -43.94 -13.31
CA GLU A 405 1.76 -44.96 -13.99
C GLU A 405 3.21 -45.01 -13.48
N MET A 406 3.41 -44.82 -12.18
CA MET A 406 4.71 -44.84 -11.49
C MET A 406 4.84 -46.06 -10.55
N PRO A 407 5.05 -47.28 -11.07
CA PRO A 407 4.95 -48.51 -10.29
C PRO A 407 6.03 -48.65 -9.20
N GLU A 408 7.24 -48.13 -9.42
CA GLU A 408 8.32 -48.20 -8.43
C GLU A 408 8.03 -47.33 -7.19
N ASP A 409 7.51 -46.12 -7.40
CA ASP A 409 7.10 -45.22 -6.32
C ASP A 409 5.85 -45.74 -5.61
N ALA A 410 4.89 -46.30 -6.35
CA ALA A 410 3.71 -46.96 -5.78
C ALA A 410 4.09 -48.15 -4.90
N LEU A 411 5.00 -49.01 -5.36
CA LEU A 411 5.54 -50.13 -4.59
C LEU A 411 6.20 -49.64 -3.30
N ARG A 412 7.06 -48.61 -3.38
CA ARG A 412 7.68 -48.00 -2.19
C ARG A 412 6.62 -47.50 -1.22
N ALA A 413 5.61 -46.77 -1.68
CA ALA A 413 4.56 -46.22 -0.84
C ALA A 413 3.69 -47.32 -0.20
N TRP A 414 3.31 -48.38 -0.93
CA TRP A 414 2.57 -49.52 -0.35
C TRP A 414 3.36 -50.25 0.72
N ARG A 415 4.68 -50.39 0.54
CA ARG A 415 5.58 -50.94 1.57
C ARG A 415 5.60 -50.07 2.81
N MET A 416 5.71 -48.75 2.65
CA MET A 416 5.68 -47.80 3.77
C MET A 416 4.34 -47.79 4.51
N ALA A 417 3.23 -48.06 3.81
CA ALA A 417 1.90 -48.17 4.39
C ALA A 417 1.62 -49.52 5.08
N GLY A 418 2.50 -50.52 4.91
CA GLY A 418 2.29 -51.89 5.42
C GLY A 418 1.21 -52.66 4.66
N ARG A 419 0.90 -52.28 3.41
CA ARG A 419 -0.09 -52.94 2.54
C ARG A 419 0.57 -53.98 1.65
N TRP A 420 0.95 -55.10 2.25
CA TRP A 420 1.76 -56.11 1.56
C TRP A 420 1.06 -56.72 0.34
N GLU A 421 -0.25 -56.94 0.39
CA GLU A 421 -0.99 -57.55 -0.72
C GLU A 421 -0.92 -56.70 -2.00
N GLN A 422 -1.10 -55.38 -1.86
CA GLN A 422 -0.96 -54.42 -2.94
C GLN A 422 0.50 -54.35 -3.43
N ALA A 423 1.46 -54.28 -2.51
CA ALA A 423 2.89 -54.25 -2.84
C ALA A 423 3.34 -55.50 -3.63
N ILE A 424 2.87 -56.69 -3.25
CA ILE A 424 3.15 -57.96 -3.95
C ILE A 424 2.66 -57.91 -5.40
N GLY A 425 1.54 -57.24 -5.65
CA GLY A 425 1.00 -57.07 -7.00
C GLY A 425 1.93 -56.32 -7.95
N LEU A 426 2.77 -55.42 -7.43
CA LEU A 426 3.71 -54.59 -8.19
C LEU A 426 5.16 -55.10 -8.16
N ALA A 427 5.51 -55.96 -7.20
CA ALA A 427 6.87 -56.46 -7.01
C ALA A 427 7.19 -57.69 -7.87
N ASP A 428 8.47 -57.80 -8.24
CA ASP A 428 9.03 -58.92 -9.02
C ASP A 428 10.18 -59.63 -8.29
N GLY A 429 10.46 -60.87 -8.72
CA GLY A 429 11.65 -61.61 -8.30
C GLY A 429 11.74 -61.86 -6.78
N SER A 430 12.91 -61.57 -6.20
CA SER A 430 13.17 -61.77 -4.77
C SER A 430 12.38 -60.82 -3.87
N GLU A 431 12.16 -59.57 -4.31
CA GLU A 431 11.41 -58.59 -3.53
C GLU A 431 9.96 -59.04 -3.32
N ARG A 432 9.34 -59.61 -4.35
CA ARG A 432 8.01 -60.21 -4.25
C ARG A 432 7.98 -61.33 -3.19
N ALA A 433 8.97 -62.23 -3.20
CA ALA A 433 9.04 -63.33 -2.24
C ALA A 433 9.20 -62.83 -0.79
N ASP A 434 9.98 -61.76 -0.59
CA ASP A 434 10.14 -61.12 0.72
C ASP A 434 8.82 -60.50 1.20
N LEU A 435 8.09 -59.81 0.32
CA LEU A 435 6.78 -59.22 0.64
C LEU A 435 5.70 -60.29 0.89
N GLU A 436 5.70 -61.39 0.13
CA GLU A 436 4.81 -62.53 0.38
C GLU A 436 5.07 -63.16 1.75
N TRP A 437 6.34 -63.24 2.16
CA TRP A 437 6.72 -63.70 3.49
C TRP A 437 6.22 -62.74 4.59
N LEU A 438 6.39 -61.43 4.41
CA LEU A 438 5.89 -60.42 5.35
C LEU A 438 4.36 -60.45 5.47
N GLY A 439 3.65 -60.58 4.36
CA GLY A 439 2.19 -60.73 4.35
C GLY A 439 1.71 -61.99 5.07
N ASN A 440 2.41 -63.11 4.89
CA ASN A 440 2.12 -64.35 5.61
C ASN A 440 2.38 -64.21 7.12
N LEU A 441 3.46 -63.54 7.51
CA LEU A 441 3.77 -63.28 8.91
C LEU A 441 2.69 -62.41 9.57
N GLN A 442 2.24 -61.34 8.91
CA GLN A 442 1.14 -60.50 9.42
C GLN A 442 -0.14 -61.32 9.60
N ARG A 443 -0.52 -62.11 8.60
CA ARG A 443 -1.72 -62.96 8.67
C ARG A 443 -1.64 -63.95 9.84
N MET A 444 -0.48 -64.57 10.07
CA MET A 444 -0.27 -65.47 11.21
C MET A 444 -0.41 -64.75 12.56
N VAL A 445 -0.02 -63.48 12.65
CA VAL A 445 -0.17 -62.66 13.86
C VAL A 445 -1.63 -62.25 14.06
N GLU A 446 -2.34 -61.89 13.00
CA GLU A 446 -3.77 -61.52 13.06
C GLU A 446 -4.68 -62.72 13.39
N GLU A 447 -4.33 -63.91 12.91
CA GLU A 447 -5.01 -65.18 13.20
C GLU A 447 -4.59 -65.78 14.56
N GLN A 448 -3.79 -65.06 15.36
CA GLN A 448 -3.35 -65.54 16.66
C GLN A 448 -4.55 -65.87 17.56
N PRO A 449 -4.59 -67.05 18.21
CA PRO A 449 -5.65 -67.40 19.14
C PRO A 449 -5.80 -66.35 20.25
N THR A 450 -7.06 -66.03 20.60
CA THR A 450 -7.38 -65.19 21.75
C THR A 450 -6.70 -65.75 23.00
N ASP A 451 -6.12 -64.87 23.80
CA ASP A 451 -5.41 -65.19 25.06
C ASP A 451 -4.10 -65.99 24.90
N LEU A 452 -3.54 -66.11 23.69
CA LEU A 452 -2.25 -66.83 23.50
C LEU A 452 -1.15 -66.23 24.41
N GLY A 453 -1.13 -64.90 24.58
CA GLY A 453 -0.16 -64.23 25.45
C GLY A 453 -0.19 -64.70 26.91
N GLU A 454 -1.37 -65.01 27.44
CA GLU A 454 -1.56 -65.48 28.81
C GLU A 454 -1.22 -66.96 28.96
N ARG A 455 -1.45 -67.74 27.90
CA ARG A 455 -1.21 -69.18 27.86
C ARG A 455 0.26 -69.56 27.66
N LEU A 456 1.07 -68.65 27.13
CA LEU A 456 2.49 -68.89 26.92
C LEU A 456 3.26 -68.89 28.24
N THR A 457 3.99 -69.98 28.48
CA THR A 457 4.97 -70.06 29.57
C THR A 457 6.09 -69.03 29.37
N PRO A 458 6.82 -68.63 30.44
CA PRO A 458 7.94 -67.70 30.30
C PRO A 458 8.99 -68.14 29.27
N GLY A 459 9.30 -69.44 29.20
CA GLY A 459 10.26 -69.97 28.23
C GLY A 459 9.77 -69.93 26.78
N GLU A 460 8.47 -70.14 26.54
CA GLU A 460 7.88 -70.02 25.20
C GLU A 460 7.84 -68.55 24.75
N ARG A 461 7.52 -67.61 25.66
CA ARG A 461 7.62 -66.17 25.39
C ARG A 461 9.03 -65.75 25.02
N GLU A 462 10.03 -66.19 25.79
CA GLU A 462 11.44 -65.92 25.49
C GLU A 462 11.84 -66.49 24.12
N ARG A 463 11.37 -67.71 23.79
CA ARG A 463 11.66 -68.33 22.51
C ARG A 463 10.99 -67.60 21.34
N LEU A 464 9.73 -67.19 21.49
CA LEU A 464 9.01 -66.40 20.51
C LEU A 464 9.71 -65.06 20.28
N HIS A 465 10.12 -64.37 21.35
CA HIS A 465 10.94 -63.16 21.26
C HIS A 465 12.28 -63.40 20.55
N LYS A 466 12.95 -64.53 20.79
CA LYS A 466 14.19 -64.89 20.09
C LYS A 466 13.95 -65.17 18.59
N VAL A 467 12.81 -65.74 18.22
CA VAL A 467 12.46 -66.00 16.81
C VAL A 467 12.16 -64.70 16.09
N VAL A 468 11.28 -63.85 16.65
CA VAL A 468 10.99 -62.52 16.09
C VAL A 468 12.25 -61.66 16.07
N GLY A 469 13.05 -61.69 17.14
CA GLY A 469 14.32 -60.97 17.23
C GLY A 469 15.43 -61.48 16.30
N ARG A 470 15.29 -62.65 15.68
CA ARG A 470 16.19 -63.11 14.59
C ARG A 470 15.80 -62.51 13.25
N VAL A 471 14.53 -62.20 13.05
CA VAL A 471 14.02 -61.55 11.82
C VAL A 471 14.45 -60.09 11.79
N THR A 472 14.48 -59.41 12.93
CA THR A 472 14.74 -57.97 13.03
C THR A 472 16.20 -57.60 13.32
N ARG A 473 17.14 -58.57 13.33
CA ARG A 473 18.56 -58.29 13.50
C ARG A 473 19.21 -58.12 12.13
N GLU A 474 19.62 -56.90 11.84
CA GLU A 474 20.67 -56.61 10.85
C GLU A 474 21.99 -57.31 11.22
#